data_AF-A0A2V9CLX7-F1
#
_entry.id   AF-A0A2V9CLX7-F1
#
_cell.length_a   1.000
_cell.length_b   1.000
_cell.length_c   1.000
_cell.angle_alpha   90.00
_cell.angle_beta   90.00
_cell.angle_gamma   90.00
#
_symmetry.space_group_name_H-M   'P 1'
#
loop_
_entity.id
_entity.type
_entity.pdbx_description
1 polymer ?
#
loop_
_entity_poly.entity_id
_entity_poly.type
_entity_poly.pdbx_seq_one_letter_code
_entity_poly.pdbx_strand_id
1 'polypeptide(L)'
;MTSAEPSLCHVKPNPATTKAVQDSVTHTIKELRLNLDDSLVQIRFKIVQSYSKGNIDMAFLEGYYPFIAEELKRQGKQDSIKGTIP
;
A
#
# COMPACT_ATOMS: atom_id res chain seq x y z
N MET A 1 -18.84 -3.49 -11.21
CA MET A 1 -17.98 -4.59 -10.75
C MET A 1 -17.02 -4.02 -9.74
N THR A 2 -17.23 -4.27 -8.45
CA THR A 2 -16.25 -3.91 -7.40
C THR A 2 -15.04 -4.79 -7.59
N SER A 3 -14.00 -4.26 -8.25
CA SER A 3 -12.67 -4.88 -8.21
C SER A 3 -12.30 -4.98 -6.74
N ALA A 4 -12.21 -6.20 -6.19
CA ALA A 4 -11.84 -6.38 -4.80
C ALA A 4 -10.42 -5.83 -4.64
N GLU A 5 -10.29 -4.66 -4.01
CA GLU A 5 -8.99 -4.05 -3.79
C GLU A 5 -8.15 -5.00 -2.93
N PRO A 6 -6.91 -5.32 -3.34
CA PRO A 6 -6.07 -6.19 -2.53
C PRO A 6 -5.80 -5.49 -1.20
N SER A 7 -5.89 -6.23 -0.10
CA SER A 7 -5.56 -5.77 1.27
C SER A 7 -4.13 -5.22 1.42
N LEU A 8 -3.31 -5.36 0.37
CA LEU A 8 -2.01 -4.73 0.15
C LEU A 8 -2.10 -3.19 0.06
N CYS A 9 -3.20 -2.64 -0.45
CA CYS A 9 -3.37 -1.21 -0.69
C CYS A 9 -3.86 -0.44 0.56
N HIS A 10 -4.13 -1.16 1.64
CA HIS A 10 -4.54 -0.58 2.92
C HIS A 10 -3.31 -0.29 3.77
N VAL A 11 -3.25 0.93 4.30
CA VAL A 11 -2.25 1.35 5.28
C VAL A 11 -2.50 0.59 6.57
N LYS A 12 -1.43 0.06 7.19
CA LYS A 12 -1.49 -0.70 8.43
C LYS A 12 -0.37 -0.24 9.38
N PRO A 13 -0.59 -0.25 10.70
CA PRO A 13 0.49 -0.05 11.65
C PRO A 13 1.61 -1.09 11.45
N ASN A 14 2.85 -0.70 11.77
CA ASN A 14 3.95 -1.64 11.78
C ASN A 14 3.80 -2.62 12.95
N PRO A 15 3.64 -3.93 12.71
CA PRO A 15 3.41 -4.92 13.78
C PRO A 15 4.59 -5.07 14.74
N ALA A 16 5.80 -4.62 14.36
CA ALA A 16 6.98 -4.65 15.22
C ALA A 16 7.00 -3.52 16.28
N THR A 17 6.07 -2.56 16.24
CA THR A 17 6.01 -1.44 17.19
C THR A 17 5.19 -1.79 18.43
N THR A 18 5.29 -0.98 19.49
CA THR A 18 4.51 -1.20 20.72
C THR A 18 3.01 -1.00 20.47
N LYS A 19 2.17 -1.62 21.31
CA LYS A 19 0.71 -1.50 21.20
C LYS A 19 0.21 -0.05 21.21
N ALA A 20 0.79 0.79 22.07
CA ALA A 20 0.45 2.20 22.16
C ALA A 20 0.73 2.96 20.84
N VAL A 21 1.85 2.67 20.19
CA VAL A 21 2.18 3.24 18.87
C VAL A 21 1.22 2.72 17.81
N GLN A 22 0.94 1.41 17.80
CA GLN A 22 -0.01 0.82 16.86
C GLN A 22 -1.42 1.44 16.99
N ASP A 23 -1.85 1.74 18.21
CA ASP A 23 -3.15 2.38 18.47
C ASP A 23 -3.18 3.82 17.95
N SER A 24 -2.12 4.59 18.20
CA SER A 24 -2.00 5.96 17.68
C SER A 24 -1.98 6.00 16.15
N VAL A 25 -1.24 5.08 15.50
CA VAL A 25 -1.23 4.96 14.04
C VAL A 25 -2.60 4.52 13.52
N THR A 26 -3.26 3.57 14.18
CA THR A 26 -4.62 3.13 13.82
C THR A 26 -5.62 4.27 13.91
N HIS A 27 -5.56 5.07 14.97
CA HIS A 27 -6.38 6.28 15.10
C HIS A 27 -6.13 7.24 13.94
N THR A 28 -4.86 7.52 13.65
CA THR A 28 -4.47 8.40 12.52
C THR A 28 -5.02 7.91 11.18
N ILE A 29 -4.89 6.61 10.88
CA ILE A 29 -5.44 5.99 9.65
C ILE A 29 -6.95 6.22 9.54
N LYS A 30 -7.68 6.15 10.67
CA LYS A 30 -9.13 6.35 10.73
C LYS A 30 -9.51 7.82 10.57
N GLU A 31 -8.91 8.72 11.35
CA GLU A 31 -9.22 10.17 11.30
C GLU A 31 -8.93 10.76 9.93
N LEU A 32 -7.80 10.38 9.32
CA LEU A 32 -7.44 10.80 7.97
C LEU A 32 -8.15 10.00 6.87
N ARG A 33 -8.99 9.03 7.25
CA ARG A 33 -9.78 8.18 6.35
C ARG A 33 -8.94 7.49 5.28
N LEU A 34 -7.67 7.19 5.56
CA LEU A 34 -6.72 6.71 4.54
C LEU A 34 -7.17 5.42 3.86
N ASN A 35 -7.88 4.55 4.59
CA ASN A 35 -8.46 3.30 4.08
C ASN A 35 -9.99 3.37 3.88
N LEU A 36 -10.64 4.46 4.29
CA LEU A 36 -12.11 4.63 4.21
C LEU A 36 -12.54 5.53 3.05
N ASP A 37 -11.60 6.33 2.52
CA ASP A 37 -11.78 7.07 1.29
C ASP A 37 -11.34 6.21 0.10
N ASP A 38 -12.31 5.68 -0.62
CA ASP A 38 -12.10 4.82 -1.80
C ASP A 38 -11.18 5.49 -2.84
N SER A 39 -11.21 6.82 -2.97
CA SER A 39 -10.34 7.51 -3.94
C SER A 39 -8.86 7.36 -3.58
N LEU A 40 -8.53 7.40 -2.30
CA LEU A 40 -7.17 7.23 -1.81
C LEU A 40 -6.69 5.79 -1.96
N VAL A 41 -7.57 4.81 -1.70
CA VAL A 41 -7.23 3.39 -1.89
C VAL A 41 -7.04 3.06 -3.37
N GLN A 42 -7.92 3.56 -4.23
CA GLN A 42 -7.85 3.37 -5.68
C GLN A 42 -6.58 3.98 -6.29
N ILE A 43 -6.12 5.14 -5.81
CA ILE A 43 -4.85 5.73 -6.24
C ILE A 43 -3.69 4.78 -5.94
N ARG A 44 -3.59 4.27 -4.71
CA ARG A 44 -2.55 3.30 -4.34
C ARG A 44 -2.67 2.02 -5.16
N PHE A 45 -3.89 1.52 -5.36
CA PHE A 45 -4.14 0.34 -6.16
C PHE A 45 -3.63 0.51 -7.60
N LYS A 46 -3.93 1.61 -8.28
CA LYS A 46 -3.46 1.87 -9.66
C LYS A 46 -1.94 1.92 -9.78
N ILE A 47 -1.26 2.47 -8.78
CA ILE A 47 0.21 2.53 -8.75
C ILE A 47 0.77 1.12 -8.58
N VAL A 48 0.27 0.36 -7.60
CA VAL A 48 0.71 -1.03 -7.34
C VAL A 48 0.37 -1.95 -8.52
N GLN A 49 -0.78 -1.75 -9.17
CA GLN A 49 -1.17 -2.45 -10.39
C GLN A 49 -0.20 -2.15 -11.55
N SER A 50 0.18 -0.89 -11.74
CA SER A 50 1.16 -0.50 -12.76
C SER A 50 2.52 -1.15 -12.52
N TYR A 51 2.95 -1.23 -11.25
CA TYR A 51 4.15 -1.94 -10.87
C TYR A 51 4.04 -3.46 -11.11
N SER A 52 2.93 -4.08 -10.69
CA SER A 52 2.63 -5.50 -10.94
C SER A 52 2.72 -5.85 -12.43
N LYS A 53 2.21 -4.97 -13.30
CA LYS A 53 2.22 -5.14 -14.76
C LYS A 53 3.57 -4.86 -15.42
N GLY A 54 4.57 -4.38 -14.65
CA GLY A 54 5.88 -4.00 -15.17
C GLY A 54 5.88 -2.68 -15.95
N ASN A 55 4.81 -1.87 -15.86
CA ASN A 55 4.76 -0.54 -16.48
C ASN A 55 5.67 0.47 -15.78
N ILE A 56 5.95 0.24 -14.50
CA ILE A 56 6.90 0.99 -13.68
C ILE A 56 7.75 0.00 -12.88
N ASP A 57 9.00 0.36 -12.57
CA ASP A 57 9.92 -0.46 -11.79
C ASP A 57 10.04 0.02 -10.33
N MET A 58 10.86 -0.68 -9.54
CA MET A 58 11.04 -0.34 -8.13
C MET A 58 11.77 0.99 -7.95
N ALA A 59 12.73 1.32 -8.82
CA ALA A 59 13.44 2.59 -8.76
C ALA A 59 12.48 3.77 -8.99
N PHE A 60 11.52 3.63 -9.90
CA PHE A 60 10.44 4.60 -10.09
C PHE A 60 9.57 4.73 -8.83
N LEU A 61 9.17 3.63 -8.21
CA LEU A 61 8.40 3.68 -6.95
C LEU A 61 9.18 4.36 -5.83
N GLU A 62 10.47 4.05 -5.68
CA GLU A 62 11.34 4.67 -4.67
C GLU A 62 11.49 6.18 -4.88
N GLY A 63 11.56 6.63 -6.13
CA GLY A 63 11.71 8.05 -6.47
C GLY A 63 10.43 8.88 -6.34
N TYR A 64 9.27 8.34 -6.76
CA TYR A 64 8.02 9.10 -6.87
C TYR A 64 6.95 8.72 -5.85
N TYR A 65 7.00 7.49 -5.33
CA TYR A 65 6.01 6.96 -4.38
C TYR A 65 6.69 6.21 -3.22
N PRO A 66 7.61 6.86 -2.49
CA PRO A 66 8.48 6.19 -1.52
C PRO A 66 7.70 5.44 -0.43
N PHE A 67 6.54 5.95 -0.03
CA PHE A 67 5.67 5.26 0.92
C PHE A 67 5.19 3.89 0.40
N ILE A 68 4.79 3.81 -0.87
CA ILE A 68 4.34 2.55 -1.48
C ILE A 68 5.53 1.59 -1.62
N ALA A 69 6.70 2.08 -2.03
CA ALA A 69 7.92 1.29 -2.13
C ALA A 69 8.28 0.64 -0.78
N GLU A 70 8.32 1.43 0.29
CA GLU A 70 8.63 0.95 1.63
C GLU A 70 7.59 -0.05 2.14
N GLU A 71 6.31 0.18 1.85
CA GLU A 71 5.25 -0.74 2.26
C GLU A 71 5.34 -2.09 1.53
N LEU A 72 5.68 -2.09 0.23
CA LEU A 72 5.92 -3.32 -0.53
C LEU A 72 7.11 -4.10 0.03
N LYS A 73 8.23 -3.43 0.33
CA LYS A 73 9.42 -4.06 0.93
C LYS A 73 9.10 -4.63 2.32
N ARG A 74 8.41 -3.85 3.15
CA ARG A 74 8.03 -4.24 4.51
C ARG A 74 7.13 -5.47 4.53
N GLN A 75 6.26 -5.61 3.53
CA GLN A 75 5.40 -6.79 3.38
C GLN A 75 6.09 -7.95 2.64
N GLY A 76 7.34 -7.81 2.20
CA GLY A 76 8.05 -8.83 1.41
C GLY A 76 7.42 -9.06 0.04
N LYS A 77 6.79 -8.03 -0.53
CA LYS A 77 5.97 -8.10 -1.75
C LYS A 77 6.60 -7.47 -2.98
N GLN A 78 7.81 -6.93 -2.86
CA GLN A 78 8.50 -6.27 -3.97
C GLN A 78 8.65 -7.15 -5.21
N ASP A 79 8.81 -8.46 -5.08
CA ASP A 79 8.95 -9.36 -6.23
C ASP A 79 7.73 -10.27 -6.46
N SER A 80 7.00 -10.63 -5.40
CA SER A 80 5.92 -11.62 -5.45
C SER A 80 4.62 -11.10 -6.06
N ILE A 81 4.48 -9.78 -6.25
CA ILE A 81 3.25 -9.19 -6.83
C ILE A 81 3.33 -8.94 -8.33
N LYS A 82 4.49 -9.17 -8.96
CA LYS A 82 4.66 -9.00 -10.41
C LYS A 82 3.77 -10.02 -11.12
N GLY A 83 2.89 -9.53 -11.99
CA GLY A 83 1.93 -10.34 -12.75
C GLY A 83 0.73 -10.87 -11.95
N THR A 84 0.56 -10.51 -10.67
CA THR A 84 -0.51 -11.07 -9.82
C THR A 84 -1.70 -10.13 -9.63
N ILE A 85 -1.49 -8.83 -9.82
CA ILE A 85 -2.58 -7.84 -9.72
C ILE A 85 -3.11 -7.59 -11.13
N PRO A 86 -4.38 -7.94 -11.40
CA PRO A 86 -5.01 -7.81 -12.72
C PRO A 86 -5.14 -6.35 -13.15
#